data_AF-I7M277-F1
#
_entry.id   AF-I7M277-F1
#
_cell.length_a   1.000
_cell.length_b   1.000
_cell.length_c   1.000
_cell.angle_alpha   90.00
_cell.angle_beta   90.00
_cell.angle_gamma   90.00
#
_symmetry.space_group_name_H-M   'P 1'
#
loop_
_entity.id
_entity.type
_entity.pdbx_description
1 polymer ?
#
loop_
_entity_poly.entity_id
_entity_poly.type
_entity_poly.pdbx_seq_one_letter_code
_entity_poly.pdbx_strand_id
1 'polypeptide(L)'
;MSEGLLKINLQDLEEEEEDEDYVPQASEIEEYKREKKELKDLKKKKNQEELHQEILQSWIELKKEVREKEMNQINEIRKQTQMLLKDKDLLLQIAQKALRLNEDDKQRKVIFAGQEFIVDSSGEIVGRADEQAYLKEFQLFESKEINQMKFEESKNVKEEIIESKKEEPQEIIIEENNKEEVQEVQEVQEEKVEKVEKVEVVQEVIQQLGQEEKHRLDMKNRFQYLQKVMDKINSKSKSITSIHKSKLDWKSFTKKEKLEKKFEQNRKAGYLDKQNFIAKATEKQKQIQKSTRR
;
A
#
# COMPACT_ATOMS: atom_id res chain seq x y z
N MET A 1 -37.66 23.82 -20.76
CA MET A 1 -38.80 23.68 -21.68
C MET A 1 -39.36 22.28 -21.47
N SER A 2 -40.52 22.23 -20.83
CA SER A 2 -41.18 21.03 -20.30
C SER A 2 -41.93 20.30 -21.41
N GLU A 3 -41.41 19.17 -21.84
CA GLU A 3 -42.13 18.22 -22.70
C GLU A 3 -43.21 17.53 -21.85
N GLY A 4 -44.46 17.94 -22.07
CA GLY A 4 -45.63 17.26 -21.53
C GLY A 4 -45.85 15.94 -22.26
N LEU A 5 -45.28 14.86 -21.72
CA LEU A 5 -45.58 13.49 -22.12
C LEU A 5 -47.03 13.16 -21.72
N LEU A 6 -47.94 13.24 -22.70
CA LEU A 6 -49.28 12.65 -22.63
C LEU A 6 -49.12 11.13 -22.42
N LYS A 7 -49.25 10.68 -21.17
CA LYS A 7 -49.45 9.27 -20.84
C LYS A 7 -50.86 8.90 -21.30
N ILE A 8 -50.98 8.39 -22.52
CA ILE A 8 -52.22 7.76 -22.99
C ILE A 8 -52.40 6.49 -22.16
N ASN A 9 -53.47 6.46 -21.36
CA ASN A 9 -53.80 5.35 -20.48
C ASN A 9 -54.41 4.24 -21.35
N LEU A 10 -53.68 3.15 -21.55
CA LEU A 10 -54.08 2.04 -22.43
C LEU A 10 -55.27 1.20 -21.90
N GLN A 11 -55.87 1.59 -20.79
CA GLN A 11 -56.96 0.84 -20.15
C GLN A 11 -58.36 1.25 -20.66
N ASP A 12 -58.48 2.33 -21.44
CA ASP A 12 -59.77 2.84 -21.90
C ASP A 12 -60.15 2.37 -23.32
N LEU A 13 -59.60 1.24 -23.78
CA LEU A 13 -59.73 0.76 -25.18
C LEU A 13 -60.26 -0.69 -25.29
N GLU A 14 -60.90 -1.24 -24.26
CA GLU A 14 -61.38 -2.64 -24.22
C GLU A 14 -62.91 -2.80 -24.10
N GLU A 15 -63.71 -1.85 -24.60
CA GLU A 15 -65.15 -2.07 -24.83
C GLU A 15 -65.52 -1.69 -26.27
N GLU A 16 -65.10 -2.52 -27.24
CA GLU A 16 -65.72 -2.55 -28.57
C GLU A 16 -66.59 -3.82 -28.64
N GLU A 17 -67.90 -3.61 -28.81
CA GLU A 17 -68.90 -4.64 -28.98
C GLU A 17 -68.50 -5.58 -30.13
N GLU A 18 -68.46 -6.88 -29.86
CA GLU A 18 -68.16 -7.93 -30.83
C GLU A 18 -69.31 -8.00 -31.86
N ASP A 19 -69.22 -7.20 -32.92
CA ASP A 19 -70.04 -7.37 -34.12
C ASP A 19 -69.65 -8.69 -34.79
N GLU A 20 -70.42 -9.73 -34.48
CA GLU A 20 -70.32 -11.08 -35.03
C GLU A 20 -70.55 -11.06 -36.56
N ASP A 21 -69.60 -11.65 -37.31
CA ASP A 21 -69.62 -11.97 -38.76
C ASP A 21 -68.79 -11.11 -39.73
N TYR A 22 -67.79 -10.35 -39.27
CA TYR A 22 -66.76 -9.85 -40.18
C TYR A 22 -65.73 -10.94 -40.52
N VAL A 23 -65.78 -11.48 -41.75
CA VAL A 23 -64.74 -12.35 -42.30
C VAL A 23 -63.74 -11.48 -43.07
N PRO A 24 -62.55 -11.18 -42.51
CA PRO A 24 -61.58 -10.30 -43.14
C PRO A 24 -61.12 -10.85 -44.49
N GLN A 25 -60.95 -9.94 -45.46
CA GLN A 25 -60.47 -10.31 -46.79
C GLN A 25 -59.01 -10.78 -46.71
N ALA A 26 -58.59 -11.67 -47.62
CA ALA A 26 -57.24 -12.23 -47.59
C ALA A 26 -56.12 -11.15 -47.60
N SER A 27 -56.37 -10.01 -48.25
CA SER A 27 -55.49 -8.83 -48.25
C SER A 27 -55.34 -8.19 -46.87
N GLU A 28 -56.43 -8.09 -46.11
CA GLU A 28 -56.44 -7.51 -44.75
C GLU A 28 -55.68 -8.40 -43.76
N ILE A 29 -55.77 -9.73 -43.94
CA ILE A 29 -55.01 -10.70 -43.14
C ILE A 29 -53.49 -10.56 -43.40
N GLU A 30 -53.07 -10.30 -44.63
CA GLU A 30 -51.66 -10.07 -44.95
C GLU A 30 -51.15 -8.74 -44.40
N GLU A 31 -51.96 -7.68 -44.50
CA GLU A 31 -51.65 -6.35 -43.95
C GLU A 31 -51.49 -6.41 -42.43
N TYR A 32 -52.44 -7.02 -41.73
CA TYR A 32 -52.36 -7.24 -40.28
C TYR A 32 -51.12 -8.04 -39.86
N LYS A 33 -50.71 -9.05 -40.64
CA LYS A 33 -49.46 -9.80 -40.37
C LYS A 33 -48.21 -8.94 -40.53
N ARG A 34 -48.18 -8.01 -41.49
CA ARG A 34 -47.07 -7.07 -41.69
C ARG A 34 -47.00 -6.09 -40.52
N GLU A 35 -48.11 -5.47 -40.16
CA GLU A 35 -48.20 -4.54 -39.03
C GLU A 35 -47.75 -5.19 -37.72
N LYS A 36 -48.21 -6.41 -37.44
CA LYS A 36 -47.81 -7.16 -36.23
C LYS A 36 -46.31 -7.48 -36.20
N LYS A 37 -45.69 -7.69 -37.37
CA LYS A 37 -44.24 -7.89 -37.49
C LYS A 37 -43.49 -6.59 -37.26
N GLU A 38 -43.93 -5.49 -37.86
CA GLU A 38 -43.34 -4.15 -37.68
C GLU A 38 -43.40 -3.71 -36.21
N LEU A 39 -44.53 -3.93 -35.53
CA LEU A 39 -44.69 -3.66 -34.10
C LEU A 39 -43.72 -4.47 -33.23
N LYS A 40 -43.48 -5.75 -33.57
CA LYS A 40 -42.49 -6.58 -32.85
C LYS A 40 -41.07 -6.06 -33.05
N ASP A 41 -40.73 -5.62 -34.26
CA ASP A 41 -39.40 -5.08 -34.55
C ASP A 41 -39.19 -3.69 -33.92
N LEU A 42 -40.23 -2.86 -33.87
CA LEU A 42 -40.20 -1.58 -33.12
C LEU A 42 -39.99 -1.80 -31.62
N LYS A 43 -40.71 -2.75 -31.01
CA LYS A 43 -40.55 -3.09 -29.58
C LYS A 43 -39.12 -3.58 -29.28
N LYS A 44 -38.54 -4.41 -30.16
CA LYS A 44 -37.14 -4.84 -30.02
C LYS A 44 -36.16 -3.67 -30.14
N LYS A 45 -36.37 -2.75 -31.08
CA LYS A 45 -35.52 -1.54 -31.23
C LYS A 45 -35.61 -0.64 -30.00
N LYS A 46 -36.82 -0.38 -29.49
CA LYS A 46 -37.01 0.42 -28.28
C LYS A 46 -36.31 -0.20 -27.07
N ASN A 47 -36.44 -1.52 -26.87
CA ASN A 47 -35.71 -2.22 -25.81
C ASN A 47 -34.17 -2.14 -25.99
N GLN A 48 -33.67 -2.15 -27.22
CA GLN A 48 -32.24 -1.97 -27.50
C GLN A 48 -31.76 -0.55 -27.21
N GLU A 49 -32.57 0.47 -27.51
CA GLU A 49 -32.28 1.87 -27.20
C GLU A 49 -32.26 2.12 -25.69
N GLU A 50 -33.24 1.58 -24.96
CA GLU A 50 -33.28 1.66 -23.49
C GLU A 50 -32.04 1.00 -22.87
N LEU A 51 -31.68 -0.22 -23.31
CA LEU A 51 -30.47 -0.90 -22.87
C LEU A 51 -29.20 -0.09 -23.21
N HIS A 52 -29.16 0.55 -24.38
CA HIS A 52 -28.02 1.39 -24.76
C HIS A 52 -27.91 2.63 -23.87
N GLN A 53 -29.03 3.26 -23.51
CA GLN A 53 -29.05 4.39 -22.58
C GLN A 53 -28.59 3.98 -21.19
N GLU A 54 -29.01 2.82 -20.69
CA GLU A 54 -28.57 2.28 -19.39
C GLU A 54 -27.05 2.01 -19.37
N ILE A 55 -26.51 1.41 -20.45
CA ILE A 55 -25.06 1.22 -20.61
C ILE A 55 -24.32 2.57 -20.65
N LEU A 56 -24.86 3.58 -21.33
CA LEU A 56 -24.24 4.91 -21.37
C LEU A 56 -24.22 5.57 -19.99
N GLN A 57 -25.32 5.48 -19.23
CA GLN A 57 -25.42 6.05 -17.89
C GLN A 57 -24.44 5.36 -16.93
N SER A 58 -24.40 4.03 -16.90
CA SER A 58 -23.44 3.27 -16.08
C SER A 58 -21.99 3.58 -16.44
N TRP A 59 -21.68 3.79 -17.72
CA TRP A 59 -20.33 4.18 -18.14
C TRP A 59 -19.96 5.61 -17.71
N ILE A 60 -20.92 6.55 -17.73
CA ILE A 60 -20.72 7.91 -17.22
C ILE A 60 -20.47 7.88 -15.71
N GLU A 61 -21.22 7.08 -14.96
CA GLU A 61 -21.07 6.91 -13.52
C GLU A 61 -19.71 6.30 -13.16
N LEU A 62 -19.32 5.21 -13.82
CA LEU A 62 -17.99 4.62 -13.67
C LEU A 62 -16.87 5.63 -13.94
N LYS A 63 -17.03 6.47 -14.97
CA LYS A 63 -16.08 7.56 -15.28
C LYS A 63 -16.03 8.65 -14.21
N LYS A 64 -17.11 8.89 -13.48
CA LYS A 64 -17.11 9.83 -12.35
C LYS A 64 -16.38 9.22 -11.17
N GLU A 65 -16.66 7.96 -10.82
CA GLU A 65 -15.97 7.26 -9.73
C GLU A 65 -14.46 7.17 -9.95
N VAL A 66 -14.02 6.86 -11.17
CA VAL A 66 -12.59 6.79 -11.50
C VAL A 66 -11.93 8.16 -11.30
N ARG A 67 -12.57 9.24 -11.77
CA ARG A 67 -12.07 10.62 -11.58
C ARG A 67 -12.02 11.02 -10.11
N GLU A 68 -13.01 10.62 -9.32
CA GLU A 68 -13.02 10.88 -7.88
C GLU A 68 -11.90 10.14 -7.15
N LYS A 69 -11.66 8.87 -7.49
CA LYS A 69 -10.54 8.08 -6.95
C LYS A 69 -9.19 8.71 -7.32
N GLU A 70 -9.02 9.16 -8.55
CA GLU A 70 -7.80 9.87 -8.99
C GLU A 70 -7.60 11.18 -8.22
N MET A 71 -8.65 11.98 -8.05
CA MET A 71 -8.59 13.22 -7.26
C MET A 71 -8.23 12.96 -5.79
N ASN A 72 -8.78 11.92 -5.18
CA ASN A 72 -8.44 11.54 -3.82
C ASN A 72 -6.97 11.12 -3.68
N GLN A 73 -6.45 10.33 -4.63
CA GLN A 73 -5.03 9.96 -4.66
C GLN A 73 -4.12 11.19 -4.83
N ILE A 74 -4.47 12.13 -5.71
CA ILE A 74 -3.71 13.38 -5.90
C ILE A 74 -3.69 14.21 -4.60
N ASN A 75 -4.82 14.31 -3.92
CA ASN A 75 -4.92 15.04 -2.65
C ASN A 75 -4.09 14.39 -1.54
N GLU A 76 -4.07 13.06 -1.47
CA GLU A 76 -3.23 12.32 -0.52
C GLU A 76 -1.73 12.55 -0.78
N ILE A 77 -1.29 12.47 -2.03
CA ILE A 77 0.09 12.76 -2.43
C ILE A 77 0.45 14.21 -2.09
N ARG A 78 -0.46 15.17 -2.31
CA ARG A 78 -0.26 16.58 -1.97
C ARG A 78 -0.07 16.77 -0.46
N LYS A 79 -0.88 16.09 0.35
CA LYS A 79 -0.76 16.12 1.82
C LYS A 79 0.58 15.54 2.28
N GLN A 80 0.99 14.40 1.73
CA GLN A 80 2.30 13.79 2.02
C GLN A 80 3.46 14.72 1.64
N THR A 81 3.39 15.33 0.46
CA THR A 81 4.41 16.28 -0.01
C THR A 81 4.51 17.51 0.89
N GLN A 82 3.38 18.04 1.36
CA GLN A 82 3.38 19.16 2.31
C GLN A 82 4.01 18.80 3.66
N MET A 83 3.83 17.57 4.15
CA MET A 83 4.49 17.12 5.38
C MET A 83 6.01 17.05 5.19
N LEU A 84 6.48 16.46 4.10
CA LEU A 84 7.91 16.39 3.79
C LEU A 84 8.57 17.77 3.60
N LEU A 85 7.84 18.74 3.06
CA LEU A 85 8.32 20.13 2.95
C LEU A 85 8.52 20.77 4.32
N LYS A 86 7.58 20.56 5.26
CA LYS A 86 7.73 21.04 6.65
C LYS A 86 8.95 20.44 7.33
N ASP A 87 9.20 19.14 7.11
CA ASP A 87 10.38 18.46 7.65
C ASP A 87 11.68 19.01 7.06
N LYS A 88 11.69 19.36 5.76
CA LYS A 88 12.86 19.98 5.11
C LYS A 88 13.16 21.36 5.69
N ASP A 89 12.14 22.18 5.94
CA ASP A 89 12.32 23.49 6.55
C ASP A 89 12.87 23.37 7.98
N LEU A 90 12.40 22.37 8.74
CA LEU A 90 12.95 22.07 10.07
C LEU A 90 14.43 21.65 9.99
N LEU A 91 14.78 20.76 9.06
CA LEU A 91 16.17 20.36 8.84
C LEU A 91 17.05 21.54 8.41
N LEU A 92 16.54 22.44 7.57
CA LEU A 92 17.25 23.64 7.17
C LEU A 92 17.48 24.59 8.36
N GLN A 93 16.47 24.76 9.23
CA GLN A 93 16.62 25.55 10.45
C GLN A 93 17.65 24.93 11.41
N ILE A 94 17.64 23.61 11.59
CA ILE A 94 18.64 22.89 12.40
C ILE A 94 20.05 23.09 11.82
N ALA A 95 20.20 22.93 10.50
CA ALA A 95 21.49 23.11 9.83
C ALA A 95 22.00 24.55 9.94
N GLN A 96 21.13 25.55 9.76
CA GLN A 96 21.48 26.96 9.95
C GLN A 96 21.87 27.26 11.40
N LYS A 97 21.17 26.68 12.39
CA LYS A 97 21.52 26.81 13.81
C LYS A 97 22.88 26.17 14.12
N ALA A 98 23.15 24.98 13.58
CA ALA A 98 24.44 24.30 13.74
C ALA A 98 25.59 25.08 13.08
N LEU A 99 25.37 25.69 11.91
CA LEU A 99 26.36 26.54 11.26
C LEU A 99 26.70 27.79 12.09
N ARG A 100 25.70 28.45 12.68
CA ARG A 100 25.93 29.59 13.57
C ARG A 100 26.77 29.20 14.80
N LEU A 101 26.44 28.07 15.43
CA LEU A 101 27.22 27.54 16.56
C LEU A 101 28.68 27.24 16.18
N ASN A 102 28.94 26.75 14.97
CA ASN A 102 30.31 26.50 14.48
C ASN A 102 31.06 27.78 14.04
N GLU A 103 30.35 28.86 13.73
CA GLU A 103 31.00 30.15 13.40
C GLU A 103 31.54 30.84 14.65
N ASP A 104 30.86 30.67 15.80
CA ASP A 104 31.31 31.16 17.11
C ASP A 104 32.56 30.41 17.62
N ASP A 105 32.87 29.22 17.07
CA ASP A 105 34.03 28.39 17.41
C ASP A 105 35.29 28.70 16.58
N LYS A 106 35.28 29.72 15.72
CA LYS A 106 36.51 30.20 15.03
C LYS A 106 37.41 31.03 15.97
N GLN A 107 37.51 30.58 17.20
CA GLN A 107 38.46 31.06 18.18
C GLN A 107 39.87 30.69 17.72
N ARG A 108 40.72 31.69 17.50
CA ARG A 108 42.13 31.50 17.12
C ARG A 108 42.99 31.67 18.36
N LYS A 109 43.92 30.74 18.57
CA LYS A 109 44.98 30.92 19.56
C LYS A 109 46.04 31.87 19.02
N VAL A 110 46.34 32.92 19.77
CA VAL A 110 47.38 33.89 19.44
C VAL A 110 48.31 34.03 20.64
N ILE A 111 49.62 34.02 20.40
CA ILE A 111 50.63 34.20 21.44
C ILE A 111 51.01 35.68 21.49
N PHE A 112 50.85 36.30 22.67
CA PHE A 112 51.27 37.68 22.90
C PHE A 112 52.06 37.77 24.21
N ALA A 113 53.26 38.36 24.15
CA ALA A 113 54.17 38.48 25.29
C ALA A 113 54.47 37.14 26.03
N GLY A 114 54.45 36.03 25.30
CA GLY A 114 54.71 34.69 25.85
C GLY A 114 53.50 34.02 26.55
N GLN A 115 52.31 34.62 26.48
CA GLN A 115 51.06 34.02 26.98
C GLN A 115 50.11 33.69 25.82
N GLU A 116 49.37 32.59 25.93
CA GLU A 116 48.38 32.15 24.94
C GLU A 116 47.01 32.80 25.22
N PHE A 117 46.49 33.55 24.26
CA PHE A 117 45.16 34.13 24.30
C PHE A 117 44.28 33.50 23.24
N ILE A 118 43.00 33.36 23.56
CA ILE A 118 41.97 32.94 22.63
C ILE A 118 41.27 34.19 22.14
N VAL A 119 41.34 34.40 20.83
CA VAL A 119 40.84 35.60 20.16
C VAL A 119 39.70 35.19 19.23
N ASP A 120 38.61 35.95 19.26
CA ASP A 120 37.49 35.71 18.36
C ASP A 120 37.83 36.09 16.90
N SER A 121 36.87 35.94 16.00
CA SER A 121 37.03 36.35 14.60
C SER A 121 37.13 37.88 14.40
N SER A 122 36.78 38.68 15.40
CA SER A 122 36.86 40.15 15.36
C SER A 122 38.21 40.69 15.85
N GLY A 123 39.01 39.87 16.53
CA GLY A 123 40.29 40.26 17.10
C GLY A 123 40.22 40.60 18.60
N GLU A 124 39.06 40.41 19.24
CA GLU A 124 38.86 40.64 20.67
C GLU A 124 39.29 39.42 21.49
N ILE A 125 39.91 39.68 22.64
CA ILE A 125 40.41 38.65 23.54
C ILE A 125 39.23 38.12 24.36
N VAL A 126 38.86 36.86 24.12
CA VAL A 126 37.75 36.18 24.81
C VAL A 126 38.22 35.57 26.14
N GLY A 127 39.50 35.20 26.24
CA GLY A 127 40.09 34.68 27.47
C GLY A 127 41.52 34.19 27.30
N ARG A 128 42.17 33.82 28.41
CA ARG A 128 43.46 33.11 28.39
C ARG A 128 43.22 31.63 28.11
N ALA A 129 44.09 31.03 27.31
CA ALA A 129 43.97 29.60 26.98
C ALA A 129 44.03 28.71 28.23
N ASP A 130 44.79 29.14 29.22
CA ASP A 130 45.04 28.46 30.48
C ASP A 130 43.75 28.36 31.31
N GLU A 131 42.94 29.41 31.35
CA GLU A 131 41.68 29.45 32.10
C GLU A 131 40.59 28.62 31.44
N GLN A 132 40.54 28.60 30.10
CA GLN A 132 39.58 27.78 29.37
C GLN A 132 39.89 26.28 29.47
N ALA A 133 41.14 25.88 29.65
CA ALA A 133 41.50 24.48 29.92
C ALA A 133 40.88 23.98 31.23
N TYR A 134 40.94 24.78 32.30
CA TYR A 134 40.30 24.45 33.58
C TYR A 134 38.78 24.38 33.48
N LEU A 135 38.14 25.34 32.79
CA LEU A 135 36.69 25.33 32.56
C LEU A 135 36.22 24.11 31.75
N LYS A 136 37.00 23.71 30.75
CA LYS A 136 36.69 22.54 29.91
C LYS A 136 36.86 21.24 30.67
N GLU A 137 37.89 21.12 31.52
CA GLU A 137 38.02 19.99 32.45
C GLU A 137 36.86 19.93 33.46
N PHE A 138 36.43 21.07 33.98
CA PHE A 138 35.30 21.14 34.92
C PHE A 138 33.98 20.69 34.28
N GLN A 139 33.65 21.15 33.06
CA GLN A 139 32.45 20.69 32.34
C GLN A 139 32.53 19.21 31.94
N LEU A 140 33.72 18.71 31.62
CA LEU A 140 33.92 17.29 31.33
C LEU A 140 33.75 16.43 32.59
N PHE A 141 34.07 16.98 33.77
CA PHE A 141 33.84 16.33 35.06
C PHE A 141 32.34 16.21 35.36
N GLU A 142 31.58 17.30 35.28
CA GLU A 142 30.12 17.29 35.51
C GLU A 142 29.38 16.33 34.55
N SER A 143 29.75 16.33 33.27
CA SER A 143 29.12 15.45 32.28
C SER A 143 29.47 13.97 32.48
N LYS A 144 30.66 13.64 33.02
CA LYS A 144 31.00 12.27 33.41
C LYS A 144 30.24 11.83 34.65
N GLU A 145 30.09 12.70 35.64
CA GLU A 145 29.37 12.42 36.88
C GLU A 145 27.87 12.16 36.61
N ILE A 146 27.24 12.99 35.78
CA ILE A 146 25.84 12.80 35.35
C ILE A 146 25.64 11.48 34.58
N ASN A 147 26.60 11.09 33.73
CA ASN A 147 26.51 9.83 32.99
C ASN A 147 26.79 8.61 33.86
N GLN A 148 27.63 8.72 34.89
CA GLN A 148 27.85 7.66 35.87
C GLN A 148 26.60 7.43 36.73
N MET A 149 25.94 8.50 37.21
CA MET A 149 24.68 8.37 37.97
C MET A 149 23.59 7.66 37.14
N LYS A 150 23.42 8.02 35.87
CA LYS A 150 22.44 7.36 34.98
C LYS A 150 22.76 5.89 34.71
N PHE A 151 24.05 5.53 34.70
CA PHE A 151 24.48 4.15 34.48
C PHE A 151 24.28 3.27 35.73
N GLU A 152 24.46 3.83 36.93
CA GLU A 152 24.20 3.13 38.19
C GLU A 152 22.70 2.92 38.44
N GLU A 153 21.85 3.92 38.13
CA GLU A 153 20.38 3.76 38.14
C GLU A 153 19.94 2.61 37.21
N SER A 154 20.56 2.51 36.03
CA SER A 154 20.25 1.45 35.06
C SER A 154 20.73 0.05 35.47
N LYS A 155 21.72 -0.05 36.36
CA LYS A 155 22.24 -1.32 36.89
C LYS A 155 21.37 -1.85 38.03
N ASN A 156 20.97 -0.98 38.97
CA ASN A 156 20.09 -1.38 40.07
C ASN A 156 18.76 -1.96 39.57
N VAL A 157 18.17 -1.34 38.52
CA VAL A 157 16.92 -1.85 37.92
C VAL A 157 17.10 -3.24 37.28
N LYS A 158 18.30 -3.58 36.79
CA LYS A 158 18.54 -4.89 36.16
C LYS A 158 18.86 -6.00 37.16
N GLU A 159 19.54 -5.70 38.26
CA GLU A 159 19.86 -6.70 39.29
C GLU A 159 18.59 -7.12 40.06
N GLU A 160 17.68 -6.19 40.33
CA GLU A 160 16.39 -6.47 40.98
C GLU A 160 15.47 -7.38 40.13
N ILE A 161 15.60 -7.34 38.79
CA ILE A 161 14.84 -8.19 37.85
C ILE A 161 15.42 -9.61 37.72
N ILE A 162 16.72 -9.81 38.02
CA ILE A 162 17.36 -11.13 37.88
C ILE A 162 17.13 -11.99 39.13
N GLU A 163 17.02 -11.38 40.31
CA GLU A 163 16.80 -12.12 41.56
C GLU A 163 15.37 -12.68 41.68
N SER A 164 14.40 -12.11 40.96
CA SER A 164 13.00 -12.56 40.93
C SER A 164 12.68 -13.70 39.95
N LYS A 165 13.64 -14.16 39.12
CA LYS A 165 13.42 -15.19 38.08
C LYS A 165 13.98 -16.58 38.39
N LYS A 166 14.37 -16.87 39.64
CA LYS A 166 15.02 -18.14 40.02
C LYS A 166 14.13 -19.19 40.69
N GLU A 167 12.82 -18.98 40.80
CA GLU A 167 11.89 -19.99 41.32
C GLU A 167 11.22 -20.79 40.17
N GLU A 168 11.19 -22.12 40.33
CA GLU A 168 10.94 -23.14 39.31
C GLU A 168 9.56 -23.08 38.63
N PRO A 169 9.45 -23.46 37.33
CA PRO A 169 8.16 -23.55 36.64
C PRO A 169 7.45 -24.89 36.93
N GLN A 170 6.26 -24.84 37.55
CA GLN A 170 5.33 -25.97 37.60
C GLN A 170 4.41 -25.98 36.37
N GLU A 171 4.21 -27.17 35.80
CA GLU A 171 3.32 -27.46 34.67
C GLU A 171 1.85 -27.22 35.02
N ILE A 172 1.13 -26.49 34.16
CA ILE A 172 -0.33 -26.30 34.28
C ILE A 172 -1.04 -27.12 33.20
N ILE A 173 -1.81 -28.09 33.66
CA ILE A 173 -2.85 -28.84 32.93
C ILE A 173 -4.06 -27.92 32.78
N ILE A 174 -4.64 -27.83 31.57
CA ILE A 174 -5.86 -27.05 31.29
C ILE A 174 -7.03 -28.03 31.17
N GLU A 175 -7.99 -27.96 32.09
CA GLU A 175 -9.36 -28.44 31.88
C GLU A 175 -10.35 -27.28 32.02
N GLU A 176 -11.17 -27.10 30.99
CA GLU A 176 -12.32 -26.19 30.95
C GLU A 176 -13.54 -26.85 31.59
N ASN A 177 -14.30 -26.13 32.44
CA ASN A 177 -15.78 -26.12 32.43
C ASN A 177 -16.42 -25.17 33.47
N ASN A 178 -17.22 -24.23 32.95
CA ASN A 178 -18.59 -23.81 33.32
C ASN A 178 -19.07 -23.53 34.78
N LYS A 179 -19.59 -22.27 34.92
CA LYS A 179 -20.90 -21.79 35.47
C LYS A 179 -21.18 -21.65 37.00
N GLU A 180 -21.72 -20.44 37.28
CA GLU A 180 -22.79 -20.02 38.22
C GLU A 180 -22.54 -19.92 39.74
N GLU A 181 -22.42 -18.65 40.19
CA GLU A 181 -23.20 -17.91 41.20
C GLU A 181 -23.21 -18.22 42.74
N VAL A 182 -23.01 -17.11 43.49
CA VAL A 182 -23.45 -16.72 44.86
C VAL A 182 -22.57 -17.04 46.11
N GLN A 183 -22.16 -15.93 46.76
CA GLN A 183 -21.94 -15.55 48.20
C GLN A 183 -21.96 -16.67 49.29
N GLU A 184 -21.16 -16.67 50.38
CA GLU A 184 -20.85 -15.58 51.33
C GLU A 184 -19.81 -16.07 52.40
N VAL A 185 -19.06 -15.13 52.99
CA VAL A 185 -18.51 -15.06 54.39
C VAL A 185 -17.20 -15.76 54.81
N GLN A 186 -16.27 -14.89 55.29
CA GLN A 186 -15.19 -15.02 56.31
C GLN A 186 -14.04 -16.03 56.08
N GLU A 187 -12.80 -15.88 56.56
CA GLU A 187 -12.01 -14.84 57.24
C GLU A 187 -10.69 -15.56 57.53
N VAL A 188 -9.63 -15.34 56.74
CA VAL A 188 -8.24 -15.59 57.16
C VAL A 188 -7.37 -14.53 56.50
N GLN A 189 -7.06 -13.51 57.29
CA GLN A 189 -6.18 -12.42 56.95
C GLN A 189 -4.70 -12.83 57.11
N GLU A 190 -3.86 -12.11 56.36
CA GLU A 190 -2.54 -11.62 56.79
C GLU A 190 -1.21 -12.25 56.32
N GLU A 191 -1.17 -13.24 55.43
CA GLU A 191 0.14 -13.67 54.86
C GLU A 191 0.22 -13.72 53.32
N LYS A 192 -0.85 -13.32 52.61
CA LYS A 192 -0.92 -13.40 51.14
C LYS A 192 -0.78 -12.08 50.38
N VAL A 193 -0.72 -10.94 51.05
CA VAL A 193 -0.83 -9.63 50.37
C VAL A 193 0.48 -9.22 49.67
N GLU A 194 1.66 -9.61 50.17
CA GLU A 194 2.93 -9.18 49.56
C GLU A 194 3.38 -10.05 48.36
N LYS A 195 2.81 -11.25 48.20
CA LYS A 195 3.10 -12.15 47.06
C LYS A 195 2.19 -11.94 45.86
N VAL A 196 1.00 -11.35 46.02
CA VAL A 196 0.06 -11.17 44.90
C VAL A 196 0.40 -9.92 44.07
N GLU A 197 0.87 -8.84 44.70
CA GLU A 197 1.25 -7.61 43.99
C GLU A 197 2.50 -7.80 43.11
N LYS A 198 3.44 -8.68 43.52
CA LYS A 198 4.62 -9.02 42.72
C LYS A 198 4.30 -9.92 41.51
N VAL A 199 3.20 -10.67 41.53
CA VAL A 199 2.82 -11.56 40.42
C VAL A 199 2.09 -10.80 39.29
N GLU A 200 1.27 -9.79 39.62
CA GLU A 200 0.61 -8.94 38.61
C GLU A 200 1.61 -8.06 37.85
N VAL A 201 2.59 -7.47 38.55
CA VAL A 201 3.63 -6.64 37.92
C VAL A 201 4.52 -7.47 36.96
N VAL A 202 4.81 -8.72 37.31
CA VAL A 202 5.59 -9.62 36.43
C VAL A 202 4.79 -10.05 35.19
N GLN A 203 3.47 -10.22 35.31
CA GLN A 203 2.61 -10.53 34.15
C GLN A 203 2.48 -9.34 33.19
N GLU A 204 2.38 -8.11 33.67
CA GLU A 204 2.38 -6.92 32.80
C GLU A 204 3.71 -6.74 32.05
N VAL A 205 4.85 -6.97 32.72
CA VAL A 205 6.18 -6.86 32.08
C VAL A 205 6.39 -7.93 31.00
N ILE A 206 5.89 -9.16 31.20
CA ILE A 206 5.94 -10.23 30.18
C ILE A 206 5.03 -9.90 28.99
N GLN A 207 3.86 -9.31 29.23
CA GLN A 207 2.97 -8.86 28.16
C GLN A 207 3.58 -7.70 27.36
N GLN A 208 4.26 -6.76 28.01
CA GLN A 208 4.96 -5.66 27.35
C GLN A 208 6.14 -6.14 26.49
N LEU A 209 6.96 -7.09 26.99
CA LEU A 209 8.06 -7.70 26.21
C LEU A 209 7.55 -8.48 24.99
N GLY A 210 6.42 -9.19 25.11
CA GLY A 210 5.78 -9.87 23.98
C GLY A 210 5.23 -8.92 22.92
N GLN A 211 4.76 -7.73 23.33
CA GLN A 211 4.30 -6.68 22.41
C GLN A 211 5.47 -6.00 21.69
N GLU A 212 6.62 -5.81 22.34
CA GLU A 212 7.83 -5.24 21.73
C GLU A 212 8.43 -6.14 20.65
N GLU A 213 8.46 -7.47 20.86
CA GLU A 213 8.92 -8.41 19.82
C GLU A 213 7.98 -8.44 18.61
N LYS A 214 6.66 -8.41 18.85
CA LYS A 214 5.65 -8.28 17.78
C LYS A 214 5.84 -6.98 17.00
N HIS A 215 6.10 -5.87 17.70
CA HIS A 215 6.34 -4.58 17.08
C HIS A 215 7.64 -4.56 16.26
N ARG A 216 8.73 -5.18 16.75
CA ARG A 216 9.98 -5.35 15.97
C ARG A 216 9.77 -6.19 14.72
N LEU A 217 8.98 -7.26 14.80
CA LEU A 217 8.71 -8.14 13.66
C LEU A 217 7.82 -7.43 12.61
N ASP A 218 6.79 -6.70 13.05
CA ASP A 218 5.94 -5.90 12.17
C ASP A 218 6.75 -4.77 11.50
N MET A 219 7.63 -4.10 12.25
CA MET A 219 8.56 -3.12 11.69
C MET A 219 9.49 -3.75 10.63
N LYS A 220 10.11 -4.90 10.91
CA LYS A 220 10.94 -5.61 9.91
C LYS A 220 10.14 -5.97 8.66
N ASN A 221 8.90 -6.43 8.81
CA ASN A 221 8.05 -6.79 7.68
C ASN A 221 7.62 -5.56 6.84
N ARG A 222 7.34 -4.43 7.47
CA ARG A 222 7.08 -3.15 6.78
C ARG A 222 8.32 -2.65 6.02
N PHE A 223 9.51 -2.78 6.63
CA PHE A 223 10.77 -2.42 5.99
C PHE A 223 11.15 -3.34 4.82
N GLN A 224 10.74 -4.62 4.82
CA GLN A 224 10.98 -5.52 3.67
C GLN A 224 10.29 -5.06 2.39
N TYR A 225 9.07 -4.51 2.48
CA TYR A 225 8.38 -3.97 1.31
C TYR A 225 9.09 -2.72 0.78
N LEU A 226 9.46 -1.80 1.68
CA LEU A 226 10.22 -0.60 1.36
C LEU A 226 11.57 -0.94 0.74
N GLN A 227 12.25 -1.96 1.27
CA GLN A 227 13.53 -2.45 0.75
C GLN A 227 13.36 -3.06 -0.64
N LYS A 228 12.30 -3.85 -0.91
CA LYS A 228 11.99 -4.34 -2.28
C LYS A 228 11.68 -3.21 -3.26
N VAL A 229 10.98 -2.17 -2.82
CA VAL A 229 10.71 -0.98 -3.65
C VAL A 229 12.01 -0.22 -3.90
N MET A 230 12.85 -0.06 -2.89
CA MET A 230 14.15 0.60 -3.01
C MET A 230 15.12 -0.19 -3.88
N ASP A 231 15.11 -1.52 -3.81
CA ASP A 231 15.86 -2.40 -4.70
C ASP A 231 15.36 -2.29 -6.14
N LYS A 232 14.05 -2.12 -6.36
CA LYS A 232 13.48 -1.85 -7.70
C LYS A 232 13.84 -0.46 -8.23
N ILE A 233 13.97 0.53 -7.35
CA ILE A 233 14.39 1.90 -7.72
C ILE A 233 15.90 1.91 -8.00
N ASN A 234 16.70 1.28 -7.15
CA ASN A 234 18.14 1.18 -7.29
C ASN A 234 18.55 0.28 -8.47
N SER A 235 17.79 -0.78 -8.78
CA SER A 235 18.03 -1.60 -9.99
C SER A 235 17.64 -0.91 -11.30
N LYS A 236 16.84 0.16 -11.27
CA LYS A 236 16.60 1.06 -12.42
C LYS A 236 17.76 2.03 -12.68
N SER A 237 18.77 2.10 -11.80
CA SER A 237 20.01 2.87 -12.03
C SER A 237 20.95 2.24 -13.08
N LYS A 238 20.63 1.06 -13.62
CA LYS A 238 21.14 0.67 -14.94
C LYS A 238 20.48 1.60 -15.96
N SER A 239 21.13 2.75 -16.18
CA SER A 239 20.76 3.80 -17.13
C SER A 239 20.02 3.19 -18.31
N ILE A 240 18.70 3.37 -18.33
CA ILE A 240 17.87 2.94 -19.45
C ILE A 240 18.36 3.74 -20.66
N THR A 241 19.28 3.15 -21.40
CA THR A 241 19.85 3.72 -22.62
C THR A 241 18.73 3.86 -23.65
N SER A 242 18.89 4.80 -24.59
CA SER A 242 17.93 5.00 -25.69
C SER A 242 17.63 3.69 -26.44
N ILE A 243 18.61 2.78 -26.52
CA ILE A 243 18.47 1.43 -27.06
C ILE A 243 17.46 0.60 -26.25
N HIS A 244 17.51 0.65 -24.93
CA HIS A 244 16.59 -0.09 -24.07
C HIS A 244 15.16 0.46 -24.14
N LYS A 245 14.99 1.80 -24.21
CA LYS A 245 13.69 2.44 -24.44
C LYS A 245 13.10 2.02 -25.79
N SER A 246 13.90 2.11 -26.86
CA SER A 246 13.47 1.71 -28.20
C SER A 246 13.04 0.24 -28.23
N LYS A 247 13.76 -0.66 -27.54
CA LYS A 247 13.37 -2.08 -27.44
C LYS A 247 12.04 -2.28 -26.71
N LEU A 248 11.76 -1.50 -25.66
CA LEU A 248 10.49 -1.54 -24.93
C LEU A 248 9.33 -0.98 -25.75
N ASP A 249 9.54 0.12 -26.47
CA ASP A 249 8.54 0.73 -27.34
C ASP A 249 8.20 -0.21 -28.50
N TRP A 250 9.22 -0.80 -29.13
CA TRP A 250 9.02 -1.81 -30.17
C TRP A 250 8.21 -2.99 -29.66
N LYS A 251 8.53 -3.52 -28.47
CA LYS A 251 7.79 -4.64 -27.88
C LYS A 251 6.33 -4.26 -27.59
N SER A 252 6.11 -3.04 -27.09
CA SER A 252 4.77 -2.55 -26.77
C SER A 252 3.93 -2.34 -28.03
N PHE A 253 4.55 -1.79 -29.09
CA PHE A 253 3.95 -1.62 -30.41
C PHE A 253 3.58 -2.96 -31.04
N THR A 254 4.50 -3.93 -31.07
CA THR A 254 4.23 -5.26 -31.65
C THR A 254 3.10 -6.00 -30.94
N LYS A 255 2.99 -5.83 -29.62
CA LYS A 255 1.91 -6.42 -28.83
C LYS A 255 0.56 -5.74 -29.11
N LYS A 256 0.53 -4.40 -29.16
CA LYS A 256 -0.69 -3.62 -29.44
C LYS A 256 -1.28 -3.93 -30.82
N GLU A 257 -0.41 -3.99 -31.84
CA GLU A 257 -0.80 -4.28 -33.22
C GLU A 257 -0.95 -5.79 -33.50
N LYS A 258 -0.81 -6.65 -32.49
CA LYS A 258 -0.88 -8.12 -32.60
C LYS A 258 0.07 -8.69 -33.68
N LEU A 259 1.20 -8.02 -33.89
CA LEU A 259 2.20 -8.38 -34.93
C LEU A 259 3.10 -9.54 -34.51
N GLU A 260 3.14 -9.88 -33.22
CA GLU A 260 3.99 -10.97 -32.68
C GLU A 260 3.74 -12.30 -33.41
N LYS A 261 2.47 -12.69 -33.60
CA LYS A 261 2.09 -13.91 -34.33
C LYS A 261 2.50 -13.86 -35.81
N LYS A 262 2.40 -12.69 -36.45
CA LYS A 262 2.79 -12.52 -37.87
C LYS A 262 4.31 -12.63 -38.03
N PHE A 263 5.08 -12.07 -37.09
CA PHE A 263 6.53 -12.17 -37.10
C PHE A 263 7.03 -13.56 -36.76
N GLU A 264 6.41 -14.26 -35.81
CA GLU A 264 6.75 -15.66 -35.51
C GLU A 264 6.53 -16.56 -36.72
N GLN A 265 5.42 -16.37 -37.45
CA GLN A 265 5.09 -17.15 -38.65
C GLN A 265 5.99 -16.86 -39.86
N ASN A 266 6.56 -15.65 -39.93
CA ASN A 266 7.42 -15.19 -41.04
C ASN A 266 8.92 -15.26 -40.71
N ARG A 267 9.29 -15.60 -39.47
CA ARG A 267 10.68 -15.88 -39.09
C ARG A 267 11.09 -17.24 -39.63
N LYS A 268 12.39 -17.38 -39.95
CA LYS A 268 12.99 -18.64 -40.43
C LYS A 268 12.66 -19.85 -39.54
N ALA A 269 12.56 -19.64 -38.23
CA ALA A 269 12.13 -20.67 -37.27
C ALA A 269 10.68 -21.15 -37.55
N GLY A 270 9.72 -20.24 -37.68
CA GLY A 270 8.33 -20.61 -37.99
C GLY A 270 8.16 -21.26 -39.37
N TYR A 271 9.03 -20.92 -40.34
CA TYR A 271 9.08 -21.63 -41.62
C TYR A 271 9.54 -23.09 -41.47
N LEU A 272 10.60 -23.33 -40.67
CA LEU A 272 11.08 -24.69 -40.39
C LEU A 272 10.04 -25.51 -39.62
N ASP A 273 9.34 -24.90 -38.67
CA ASP A 273 8.26 -25.57 -37.93
C ASP A 273 7.10 -25.97 -38.84
N LYS A 274 6.73 -25.11 -39.80
CA LYS A 274 5.72 -25.43 -40.83
C LYS A 274 6.18 -26.58 -41.73
N GLN A 275 7.44 -26.59 -42.17
CA GLN A 275 8.00 -27.69 -42.97
C GLN A 275 8.00 -29.02 -42.20
N ASN A 276 8.43 -28.99 -40.94
CA ASN A 276 8.41 -30.18 -40.06
C ASN A 276 6.99 -30.71 -39.84
N PHE A 277 6.02 -29.81 -39.66
CA PHE A 277 4.62 -30.18 -39.54
C PHE A 277 4.08 -30.84 -40.83
N ILE A 278 4.35 -30.25 -42.00
CA ILE A 278 3.95 -30.80 -43.29
C ILE A 278 4.58 -32.18 -43.51
N ALA A 279 5.87 -32.35 -43.22
CA ALA A 279 6.55 -33.63 -43.33
C ALA A 279 5.90 -34.72 -42.46
N LYS A 280 5.63 -34.43 -41.19
CA LYS A 280 4.96 -35.36 -40.26
C LYS A 280 3.52 -35.68 -40.68
N ALA A 281 2.76 -34.69 -41.13
CA ALA A 281 1.40 -34.88 -41.61
C ALA A 281 1.38 -35.78 -42.86
N THR A 282 2.31 -35.56 -43.79
CA THR A 282 2.45 -36.37 -45.01
C THR A 282 2.84 -37.81 -44.68
N GLU A 283 3.72 -38.02 -43.70
CA GLU A 283 4.11 -39.35 -43.24
C GLU A 283 2.93 -40.12 -42.63
N LYS A 284 2.16 -39.48 -41.74
CA LYS A 284 0.94 -40.07 -41.17
C LYS A 284 -0.09 -40.41 -42.25
N GLN A 285 -0.29 -39.51 -43.22
CA GLN A 285 -1.22 -39.77 -44.32
C GLN A 285 -0.79 -40.98 -45.16
N LYS A 286 0.52 -41.13 -45.42
CA LYS A 286 1.07 -42.33 -46.08
C LYS A 286 0.85 -43.60 -45.26
N GLN A 287 0.99 -43.54 -43.94
CA GLN A 287 0.71 -44.68 -43.06
C GLN A 287 -0.76 -45.09 -43.11
N ILE A 288 -1.67 -44.12 -43.02
CA ILE A 288 -3.13 -44.35 -43.12
C ILE A 288 -3.48 -44.97 -44.47
N GLN A 289 -2.97 -44.43 -45.58
CA GLN A 289 -3.22 -45.00 -46.91
C GLN A 289 -2.69 -46.44 -47.05
N LYS A 290 -1.55 -46.76 -46.43
CA LYS A 290 -1.03 -48.13 -46.39
C LYS A 290 -1.92 -49.06 -45.57
N SER A 291 -2.47 -48.60 -44.44
CA SER A 291 -3.40 -49.41 -43.65
C SER A 291 -4.74 -49.62 -44.34
N THR A 292 -5.24 -48.64 -45.10
CA THR A 292 -6.54 -48.76 -45.82
C THR A 292 -6.44 -49.64 -47.07
N ARG A 293 -5.25 -49.84 -47.63
CA ARG A 293 -5.02 -50.69 -48.82
C ARG A 293 -4.78 -52.17 -48.49
N ARG A 294 -4.56 -52.51 -47.22
CA ARG A 294 -4.46 -53.89 -46.75
C ARG A 294 -5.82 -54.37 -46.29
#